data_AF-A0A426YXE7-F1
#
_entry.id   AF-A0A426YXE7-F1
#
_cell.length_a   1.000
_cell.length_b   1.000
_cell.length_c   1.000
_cell.angle_alpha   90.00
_cell.angle_beta   90.00
_cell.angle_gamma   90.00
#
_symmetry.space_group_name_H-M   'P 1'
#
loop_
_entity.id
_entity.type
_entity.pdbx_description
1 polymer ?
#
loop_
_entity_poly.entity_id
_entity_poly.type
_entity_poly.pdbx_seq_one_letter_code
_entity_poly.pdbx_strand_id
1 'polypeptide(L)'
;MASNDRQEEAVAGDDEDTGAQIAPIVTLSEVAVTTGEEEEDALLDLKAKLYRFDKDGNQWKERGTGSVKLLKHRETGKVRLVMRQAKTLKICANHLGGPLVVF
;
A
#
# COMPACT_ATOMS: atom_id res chain seq x y z
N MET A 1 -52.74 -4.31 21.43
CA MET A 1 -51.51 -5.12 21.57
C MET A 1 -50.76 -4.99 20.24
N ALA A 2 -50.15 -3.82 20.04
CA ALA A 2 -48.75 -3.51 20.33
C ALA A 2 -47.83 -4.01 19.21
N SER A 3 -47.59 -3.12 18.24
CA SER A 3 -46.63 -3.21 17.15
C SER A 3 -45.22 -3.42 17.71
N ASN A 4 -44.44 -4.30 17.10
CA ASN A 4 -43.06 -4.58 17.49
C ASN A 4 -42.09 -3.93 16.50
N ASP A 5 -41.92 -2.61 16.62
CA ASP A 5 -40.82 -1.88 16.00
C ASP A 5 -39.52 -2.21 16.75
N ARG A 6 -38.64 -2.96 16.10
CA ARG A 6 -37.32 -3.30 16.63
C ARG A 6 -36.36 -2.19 16.18
N GLN A 7 -36.23 -1.17 17.01
CA GLN A 7 -35.26 -0.09 16.82
C GLN A 7 -33.85 -0.63 17.16
N GLU A 8 -32.99 -0.77 16.14
CA GLU A 8 -31.56 -0.99 16.32
C GLU A 8 -30.95 0.27 16.93
N GLU A 9 -30.61 0.22 18.21
CA GLU A 9 -29.78 1.24 18.84
C GLU A 9 -28.35 1.12 18.29
N ALA A 10 -27.99 2.02 17.39
CA ALA A 10 -26.61 2.28 17.04
C ALA A 10 -25.91 2.84 18.28
N VAL A 11 -25.17 1.99 18.99
CA VAL A 11 -24.19 2.44 19.99
C VAL A 11 -23.08 3.19 19.25
N ALA A 12 -23.27 4.50 19.12
CA ALA A 12 -22.20 5.43 18.81
C ALA A 12 -21.16 5.27 19.91
N GLY A 13 -19.99 4.74 19.57
CA GLY A 13 -18.84 4.75 20.47
C GLY A 13 -18.48 6.20 20.73
N ASP A 14 -18.83 6.69 21.91
CA ASP A 14 -18.40 7.96 22.43
C ASP A 14 -16.87 7.87 22.56
N ASP A 15 -16.14 8.60 21.69
CA ASP A 15 -14.71 8.84 21.87
C ASP A 15 -14.59 9.70 23.15
N GLU A 16 -14.48 9.04 24.32
CA GLU A 16 -14.23 9.70 25.60
C GLU A 16 -12.91 10.50 25.50
N ASP A 17 -13.01 11.79 25.19
CA ASP A 17 -11.91 12.74 25.27
C ASP A 17 -11.47 12.84 26.73
N THR A 18 -10.36 12.17 27.06
CA THR A 18 -9.85 12.05 28.42
C THR A 18 -9.24 13.36 28.93
N GLY A 19 -9.31 14.46 28.16
CA GLY A 19 -8.81 15.79 28.52
C GLY A 19 -7.29 15.87 28.71
N ALA A 20 -6.56 14.84 28.27
CA ALA A 20 -5.12 14.74 28.43
C ALA A 20 -4.39 15.67 27.43
N GLN A 21 -3.75 16.71 27.94
CA GLN A 21 -2.92 17.63 27.16
C GLN A 21 -1.55 16.98 26.90
N ILE A 22 -1.35 16.38 25.72
CA ILE A 22 -0.08 15.75 25.35
C ILE A 22 0.81 16.78 24.65
N ALA A 23 1.88 17.20 25.33
CA ALA A 23 2.90 18.04 24.73
C ALA A 23 3.69 17.26 23.67
N PRO A 24 3.97 17.84 22.48
CA PRO A 24 4.71 17.16 21.44
C PRO A 24 6.14 16.84 21.89
N ILE A 25 6.52 15.57 21.81
CA ILE A 25 7.87 15.09 22.14
C ILE A 25 8.88 15.54 21.08
N VAL A 26 8.44 15.69 19.84
CA VAL A 26 9.28 16.07 18.70
C VAL A 26 8.51 16.97 17.74
N THR A 27 9.21 17.96 17.19
CA THR A 27 8.72 18.80 16.10
C THR A 27 9.30 18.29 14.79
N LEU A 28 8.44 17.97 13.83
CA LEU A 28 8.86 17.55 12.49
C LEU A 28 8.86 18.76 11.56
N SER A 29 9.95 18.95 10.83
CA SER A 29 10.00 19.88 9.70
C SER A 29 9.44 19.21 8.45
N GLU A 30 8.73 19.96 7.63
CA GLU A 30 8.33 19.50 6.31
C GLU A 30 9.58 19.26 5.45
N VAL A 31 9.59 18.14 4.72
CA VAL A 31 10.69 17.75 3.83
C VAL A 31 10.09 17.35 2.49
N ALA A 32 10.70 17.82 1.41
CA ALA A 32 10.33 17.39 0.06
C ALA A 32 10.62 15.88 -0.11
N VAL A 33 9.61 15.13 -0.54
CA VAL A 33 9.70 13.67 -0.71
C VAL A 33 9.69 13.35 -2.20
N THR A 34 10.65 12.56 -2.65
CA THR A 34 10.66 12.02 -4.01
C THR A 34 10.16 10.59 -4.03
N THR A 35 9.58 10.18 -5.15
CA THR A 35 9.09 8.82 -5.37
C THR A 35 10.20 7.88 -5.82
N GLY A 36 11.23 8.43 -6.48
CA GLY A 36 12.30 7.68 -7.14
C GLY A 36 11.86 7.10 -8.49
N GLU A 37 10.76 7.59 -9.05
CA GLU A 37 10.12 7.15 -10.32
C GLU A 37 10.13 8.29 -11.37
N GLU A 38 10.79 9.43 -11.10
CA GLU A 38 10.69 10.67 -11.88
C GLU A 38 11.31 10.58 -13.29
N GLU A 39 12.32 9.71 -13.46
CA GLU A 39 13.04 9.47 -14.71
C GLU A 39 12.49 8.29 -15.53
N GLU A 40 11.29 7.82 -15.17
CA GLU A 40 10.68 6.64 -15.76
C GLU A 40 9.27 6.92 -16.28
N ASP A 41 8.92 6.24 -17.36
CA ASP A 41 7.58 6.29 -17.93
C ASP A 41 6.81 5.01 -17.57
N ALA A 42 5.57 5.17 -17.13
CA ALA A 42 4.68 4.06 -16.81
C ALA A 42 4.16 3.41 -18.09
N LEU A 43 4.55 2.16 -18.33
CA LEU A 43 4.03 1.32 -19.40
C LEU A 43 2.71 0.64 -19.00
N LEU A 44 2.53 0.42 -17.70
CA LEU A 44 1.37 -0.21 -17.10
C LEU A 44 1.18 0.34 -15.69
N ASP A 45 -0.07 0.53 -15.28
CA ASP A 45 -0.47 0.81 -13.91
C ASP A 45 -1.82 0.14 -13.64
N LEU A 46 -1.83 -0.85 -12.75
CA LEU A 46 -3.02 -1.64 -12.43
C LEU A 46 -3.11 -1.91 -10.93
N LYS A 47 -4.32 -2.17 -10.44
CA LYS A 47 -4.51 -2.72 -9.09
C LYS A 47 -4.25 -4.22 -9.11
N ALA A 48 -3.43 -4.70 -8.19
CA ALA A 48 -3.07 -6.11 -8.08
C ALA A 48 -2.91 -6.55 -6.62
N LYS A 49 -2.83 -7.87 -6.45
CA LYS A 49 -2.42 -8.51 -5.21
C LYS A 49 -1.22 -9.40 -5.51
N LEU A 50 -0.12 -9.17 -4.79
CA LEU A 50 1.12 -9.91 -4.91
C LEU A 50 1.21 -10.99 -3.84
N TYR A 51 1.62 -12.18 -4.27
CA TYR A 51 1.90 -13.31 -3.39
C TYR A 51 3.37 -13.70 -3.48
N ARG A 52 3.93 -14.21 -2.38
CA ARG A 52 5.22 -14.91 -2.36
C ARG A 52 4.99 -16.37 -2.01
N PHE A 53 5.71 -17.25 -2.68
CA PHE A 53 5.69 -18.66 -2.34
C PHE A 53 6.67 -18.94 -1.19
N ASP A 54 6.16 -19.57 -0.13
CA ASP A 54 6.95 -20.05 1.00
C ASP A 54 7.28 -21.52 0.80
N LYS A 55 8.56 -21.83 0.55
CA LYS A 55 8.99 -23.20 0.19
C LYS A 55 8.88 -24.16 1.36
N ASP A 56 9.21 -23.70 2.57
CA ASP A 56 9.23 -24.54 3.77
C ASP A 56 7.80 -24.95 4.16
N GLY A 57 6.85 -24.03 4.04
CA GLY A 57 5.43 -24.28 4.29
C GLY A 57 4.64 -24.77 3.08
N ASN A 58 5.27 -24.91 1.91
CA ASN A 58 4.63 -25.26 0.63
C ASN A 58 3.32 -24.47 0.36
N GLN A 59 3.35 -23.16 0.60
CA GLN A 59 2.13 -22.33 0.57
C GLN A 59 2.37 -20.93 0.00
N TRP A 60 1.33 -20.35 -0.58
CA TRP A 60 1.33 -18.95 -0.98
C TRP A 60 1.00 -18.04 0.20
N LYS A 61 1.79 -16.98 0.39
CA LYS A 61 1.56 -15.93 1.40
C LYS A 61 1.37 -14.59 0.70
N GLU A 62 0.35 -13.83 1.10
CA GLU A 62 0.16 -12.48 0.57
C GLU A 62 1.37 -11.59 0.95
N ARG A 63 1.91 -10.87 -0.04
CA ARG A 63 3.02 -9.93 0.13
C ARG A 63 2.55 -8.48 0.10
N GLY A 64 1.48 -8.18 -0.63
CA GLY A 64 0.83 -6.88 -0.59
C GLY A 64 -0.29 -6.73 -1.62
N THR A 65 -1.18 -5.77 -1.36
CA THR A 65 -2.28 -5.39 -2.24
C THR A 65 -2.20 -3.89 -2.53
N GLY A 66 -2.23 -3.49 -3.80
CA GLY A 66 -2.13 -2.08 -4.20
C GLY A 66 -1.85 -1.88 -5.70
N SER A 67 -1.24 -0.75 -6.06
CA SER A 67 -0.89 -0.45 -7.46
C SER A 67 0.43 -1.11 -7.82
N VAL A 68 0.44 -1.82 -8.95
CA VAL A 68 1.63 -2.35 -9.62
C VAL A 68 1.86 -1.57 -10.90
N LYS A 69 3.12 -1.17 -11.12
CA LYS A 69 3.56 -0.45 -12.29
C LYS A 69 4.71 -1.18 -12.98
N LEU A 70 4.71 -1.14 -14.31
CA LEU A 70 5.91 -1.39 -15.10
C LEU A 70 6.47 -0.05 -15.55
N LEU A 71 7.67 0.27 -15.07
CA LEU A 71 8.33 1.55 -15.28
C LEU A 71 9.52 1.36 -16.21
N LYS A 72 9.60 2.15 -17.28
CA LYS A 72 10.73 2.17 -18.21
C LYS A 72 11.54 3.43 -18.01
N HIS A 73 12.82 3.26 -17.68
CA HIS A 73 13.74 4.39 -17.56
C HIS A 73 13.97 5.07 -18.91
N ARG A 74 13.85 6.40 -18.95
CA ARG A 74 13.91 7.21 -20.18
C ARG A 74 15.22 7.07 -20.93
N GLU A 75 16.34 7.19 -20.22
CA GLU A 75 17.67 7.12 -20.83
C GLU A 75 18.16 5.68 -21.09
N THR A 76 18.08 4.80 -20.09
CA THR A 76 18.65 3.44 -20.21
C THR A 76 17.73 2.45 -20.89
N GLY A 77 16.44 2.76 -21.02
CA GLY A 77 15.42 1.86 -21.55
C GLY A 77 15.11 0.64 -20.68
N LYS A 78 15.76 0.49 -19.52
CA LYS A 78 15.53 -0.63 -18.59
C LYS A 78 14.12 -0.56 -18.03
N VAL A 79 13.49 -1.72 -17.90
CA VAL A 79 12.14 -1.84 -17.33
C VAL A 79 12.23 -2.49 -15.96
N ARG A 80 11.48 -1.96 -14.99
CA ARG A 80 11.32 -2.56 -13.65
C ARG A 80 9.85 -2.66 -13.27
N LEU A 81 9.54 -3.66 -12.45
CA LEU A 81 8.27 -3.76 -11.75
C LEU A 81 8.40 -3.08 -10.38
N VAL A 82 7.51 -2.14 -10.10
CA VAL A 82 7.35 -1.51 -8.79
C VAL A 82 5.92 -1.72 -8.32
N MET A 83 5.74 -2.17 -7.08
CA MET A 83 4.42 -2.29 -6.47
C MET A 83 4.40 -1.66 -5.08
N ARG A 84 3.37 -0.87 -4.79
CA ARG A 84 3.15 -0.21 -3.49
C ARG A 84 1.81 -0.62 -2.89
N GLN A 85 1.77 -0.80 -1.58
CA GLN A 85 0.55 -1.12 -0.85
C GLN A 85 -0.42 0.07 -0.82
N ALA A 86 -1.73 -0.18 -0.96
CA ALA A 86 -2.73 0.88 -1.12
C ALA A 86 -2.82 1.86 0.07
N LYS A 87 -2.68 1.38 1.32
CA LYS A 87 -2.85 2.22 2.52
C LYS A 87 -1.53 2.81 3.04
N THR A 88 -0.49 1.99 3.08
CA THR A 88 0.79 2.38 3.71
C THR A 88 1.78 3.00 2.71
N LEU A 89 1.50 2.86 1.40
CA LEU A 89 2.37 3.26 0.29
C LEU A 89 3.77 2.59 0.30
N LYS A 90 3.98 1.61 1.20
CA LYS A 90 5.22 0.84 1.29
C LYS A 90 5.41 0.01 0.02
N ILE A 91 6.64 -0.02 -0.46
CA ILE A 91 7.05 -0.86 -1.58
C ILE A 91 6.98 -2.33 -1.15
N CYS A 92 6.21 -3.15 -1.87
CA CYS A 92 6.16 -4.60 -1.68
C CYS A 92 6.86 -5.39 -2.79
N ALA A 93 7.20 -4.75 -3.92
CA ALA A 93 8.09 -5.27 -4.96
C ALA A 93 8.84 -4.13 -5.67
N ASN A 94 10.12 -4.38 -6.00
CA ASN A 94 10.97 -3.50 -6.81
C ASN A 94 12.04 -4.37 -7.49
N HIS A 95 11.79 -4.79 -8.72
CA HIS A 95 12.64 -5.75 -9.43
C HIS A 95 12.84 -5.31 -10.88
N LEU A 96 14.10 -5.31 -11.35
CA LEU A 96 14.40 -5.15 -12.77
C LEU A 96 13.85 -6.34 -13.56
N GLY A 97 13.16 -6.07 -14.66
CA GLY A 97 12.76 -7.09 -15.63
C GLY A 97 14.00 -7.61 -16.35
N GLY A 98 14.50 -8.77 -15.92
CA GLY A 98 15.52 -9.52 -16.65
C GLY A 98 14.90 -10.38 -17.75
N PRO A 99 15.66 -10.81 -18.76
CA PRO A 99 15.15 -11.67 -19.86
C PRO A 99 14.58 -13.02 -19.40
N LEU A 100 14.88 -13.45 -18.17
CA LEU A 100 14.36 -14.67 -17.54
C LEU A 100 13.12 -14.46 -16.66
N VAL A 101 12.77 -13.19 -16.38
CA VAL A 101 11.62 -12.85 -15.55
C VAL A 101 10.46 -12.53 -16.47
N VAL A 102 9.58 -13.52 -16.69
CA VAL A 102 8.29 -13.34 -17.32
C VAL A 102 7.26 -13.11 -16.22
N PHE A 103 6.51 -12.00 -16.30
CA PHE A 103 5.44 -11.67 -15.37
C PHE A 103 4.12 -12.32 -15.78
#